data_AF-A0A3D9Z7A7-F1
#
_entry.id   AF-A0A3D9Z7A7-F1
#
_cell.length_a   1.000
_cell.length_b   1.000
_cell.length_c   1.000
_cell.angle_alpha   90.00
_cell.angle_beta   90.00
_cell.angle_gamma   90.00
#
_symmetry.space_group_name_H-M   'P 1'
#
loop_
_entity.id
_entity.type
_entity.pdbx_description
1 polymer ?
#
loop_
_entity_poly.entity_id
_entity_poly.type
_entity_poly.pdbx_seq_one_letter_code
_entity_poly.pdbx_strand_id
1 'polypeptide(L)'
;MIEVYQNLFVGAQTDEVAIRGQSGWFVIHACKEPYHRHALGYTTPGAPKNHPEYLLAARPGCLILNLVDVDKVSFIAPEIINAALNAVRDNIGSSRVLIHCNQGMSRSPAIALLYLLKHTDALGVKEHIQAVRAFQTLYPSYAPAKGMADYVMLNWDKYLPAG
;
A
#
# COMPACT_ATOMS: atom_id res chain seq x y z
N MET A 1 1.46 14.16 2.13
CA MET A 1 0.43 13.19 1.69
C MET A 1 -0.50 13.85 0.69
N ILE A 2 -1.07 13.06 -0.23
CA ILE A 2 -2.05 13.49 -1.24
C ILE A 2 -3.29 12.61 -1.11
N GLU A 3 -4.48 13.21 -1.16
CA GLU A 3 -5.74 12.49 -1.27
C GLU A 3 -5.94 12.04 -2.72
N VAL A 4 -5.84 10.74 -2.98
CA VAL A 4 -5.96 10.17 -4.33
C VAL A 4 -7.40 9.70 -4.62
N TYR A 5 -8.21 9.54 -3.59
CA TYR A 5 -9.63 9.26 -3.69
C TYR A 5 -10.29 9.69 -2.38
N GLN A 6 -11.62 9.86 -2.37
CA GLN A 6 -12.32 10.31 -1.17
C GLN A 6 -11.92 9.46 0.05
N ASN A 7 -11.38 10.11 1.09
CA ASN A 7 -10.85 9.51 2.31
C ASN A 7 -9.62 8.59 2.14
N LEU A 8 -9.03 8.48 0.96
CA LEU A 8 -7.82 7.68 0.70
C LEU A 8 -6.62 8.59 0.41
N PHE A 9 -5.67 8.57 1.34
CA PHE A 9 -4.45 9.34 1.31
C PHE A 9 -3.24 8.44 1.03
N VAL A 10 -2.30 8.96 0.24
CA VAL A 10 -1.00 8.34 0.00
C VAL A 10 0.10 9.28 0.46
N GLY A 11 1.10 8.73 1.14
CA GLY A 11 2.20 9.55 1.67
C GLY A 11 3.47 8.80 2.00
N ALA A 12 4.39 9.56 2.60
CA ALA A 12 5.65 9.08 3.14
C ALA A 12 5.56 8.87 4.66
N GLN A 13 6.64 8.36 5.26
CA GLN A 13 6.71 8.16 6.71
C GLN A 13 6.52 9.46 7.51
N THR A 14 6.96 10.59 6.98
CA THR A 14 6.76 11.90 7.62
C THR A 14 5.28 12.28 7.75
N ASP A 15 4.44 11.85 6.80
CA ASP A 15 3.01 12.09 6.85
C ASP A 15 2.34 11.27 7.95
N GLU A 16 2.71 9.99 8.08
CA GLU A 16 2.23 9.14 9.17
C GLU A 16 2.63 9.73 10.53
N VAL A 17 3.88 10.18 10.68
CA VAL A 17 4.36 10.80 11.92
C VAL A 17 3.55 12.04 12.27
N ALA A 18 3.18 12.86 11.28
CA ALA A 18 2.40 14.07 11.49
C ALA A 18 0.96 13.79 11.96
N ILE A 19 0.37 12.67 11.56
CA ILE A 19 -0.99 12.28 11.94
C ILE A 19 -1.05 11.29 13.11
N ARG A 20 0.09 10.81 13.59
CA ARG A 20 0.14 9.76 14.60
C ARG A 20 -0.61 10.16 15.87
N GLY A 21 -1.48 9.27 16.33
CA GLY A 21 -2.31 9.48 17.52
C GLY A 21 -3.52 10.37 17.32
N GLN A 22 -3.70 10.96 16.13
CA GLN A 22 -4.93 11.68 15.80
C GLN A 22 -6.08 10.68 15.55
N SER A 23 -7.28 11.01 16.03
CA SER A 23 -8.48 10.20 15.79
C SER A 23 -9.00 10.29 14.36
N GLY A 24 -9.76 9.28 13.94
CA GLY A 24 -10.41 9.25 12.61
C GLY A 24 -9.47 8.88 11.47
N TRP A 25 -8.33 8.25 11.79
CA TRP A 25 -7.38 7.71 10.84
C TRP A 25 -7.24 6.20 10.98
N PHE A 26 -7.15 5.52 9.84
CA PHE A 26 -6.65 4.15 9.74
C PHE A 26 -5.36 4.17 8.90
N VAL A 27 -4.29 3.57 9.41
CA VAL A 27 -2.97 3.66 8.76
C VAL A 27 -2.54 2.30 8.23
N ILE A 28 -2.13 2.26 6.96
CA ILE A 28 -1.47 1.10 6.35
C ILE A 28 0.01 1.42 6.21
N HIS A 29 0.81 0.78 7.05
CA HIS A 29 2.27 0.85 6.99
C HIS A 29 2.77 -0.13 5.91
N ALA A 30 2.85 0.34 4.66
CA ALA A 30 3.34 -0.43 3.51
C ALA A 30 4.88 -0.54 3.50
N CYS A 31 5.47 -0.84 4.66
CA CYS A 31 6.91 -0.98 4.83
C CYS A 31 7.28 -1.86 6.03
N LYS A 32 8.25 -2.76 5.79
CA LYS A 32 8.84 -3.59 6.85
C LYS A 32 9.56 -2.76 7.91
N GLU A 33 10.42 -1.84 7.47
CA GLU A 33 11.25 -1.03 8.37
C GLU A 33 10.64 0.37 8.54
N PRO A 34 10.56 0.92 9.76
CA PRO A 34 10.77 0.24 11.04
C PRO A 34 9.55 -0.57 11.53
N TYR A 35 8.39 -0.42 10.89
CA TYR A 35 7.09 -0.75 11.48
C TYR A 35 6.86 -2.23 11.76
N HIS A 36 6.99 -3.11 10.76
CA HIS A 36 6.81 -4.56 10.97
C HIS A 36 7.85 -5.12 11.93
N ARG A 37 9.09 -4.64 11.82
CA ARG A 37 10.15 -4.99 12.78
C ARG A 37 9.77 -4.64 14.21
N HIS A 38 9.35 -3.42 14.45
CA HIS A 38 8.97 -2.97 15.79
C HIS A 38 7.74 -3.72 16.30
N ALA A 39 6.77 -4.01 15.43
CA ALA A 39 5.54 -4.72 15.81
C ALA A 39 5.78 -6.16 16.27
N LEU A 40 6.80 -6.84 15.72
CA LEU A 40 7.14 -8.23 16.03
C LEU A 40 8.39 -8.36 16.94
N GLY A 41 9.16 -7.30 17.14
CA GLY A 41 10.31 -7.27 18.04
C GLY A 41 11.53 -8.10 17.58
N TYR A 42 11.61 -8.51 16.31
CA TYR A 42 12.73 -9.33 15.85
C TYR A 42 14.00 -8.50 15.58
N THR A 43 15.16 -9.01 16.00
CA THR A 43 16.49 -8.38 15.80
C THR A 43 17.25 -8.97 14.61
N THR A 44 16.80 -10.10 14.07
CA THR A 44 17.33 -10.74 12.87
C THR A 44 17.09 -9.91 11.60
N PRO A 45 17.75 -10.19 10.46
CA PRO A 45 17.50 -9.47 9.22
C PRO A 45 16.04 -9.48 8.75
N GLY A 46 15.25 -10.51 9.09
CA GLY A 46 13.81 -10.55 8.85
C GLY A 46 13.07 -11.36 9.92
N ALA A 47 11.74 -11.25 9.94
CA ALA A 47 10.89 -12.02 10.86
C ALA A 47 11.10 -13.53 10.69
N PRO A 48 10.92 -14.34 11.76
CA PRO A 48 10.90 -15.80 11.64
C PRO A 48 9.87 -16.26 10.61
N LYS A 49 10.26 -17.15 9.69
CA LYS A 49 9.37 -17.57 8.57
C LYS A 49 8.11 -18.30 9.02
N ASN A 50 8.14 -18.90 10.20
CA ASN A 50 7.02 -19.59 10.82
C ASN A 50 6.19 -18.68 11.75
N HIS A 51 6.50 -17.38 11.83
CA HIS A 51 5.72 -16.45 12.63
C HIS A 51 4.33 -16.26 11.99
N PRO A 52 3.22 -16.33 12.75
CA PRO A 52 1.88 -16.17 12.20
C PRO A 52 1.67 -14.80 11.53
N GLU A 53 2.33 -13.77 12.06
CA GLU A 53 2.31 -12.40 11.50
C GLU A 53 3.47 -12.13 10.51
N TYR A 54 4.06 -13.17 9.89
CA TYR A 54 5.24 -13.00 9.02
C TYR A 54 5.00 -12.01 7.87
N LEU A 55 3.84 -12.09 7.20
CA LEU A 55 3.51 -11.20 6.08
C LEU A 55 2.96 -9.85 6.55
N LEU A 56 2.18 -9.84 7.63
CA LEU A 56 1.51 -8.65 8.13
C LEU A 56 1.15 -8.80 9.59
N ALA A 57 1.01 -7.68 10.28
CA ALA A 57 0.49 -7.58 11.64
C ALA A 57 -0.65 -6.57 11.69
N ALA A 58 -1.72 -6.90 12.39
CA ALA A 58 -2.85 -6.00 12.61
C ALA A 58 -2.83 -5.47 14.05
N ARG A 59 -3.02 -4.17 14.22
CA ARG A 59 -3.15 -3.52 15.52
C ARG A 59 -4.34 -2.55 15.47
N PRO A 60 -4.89 -2.09 16.60
CA PRO A 60 -5.97 -1.10 16.58
C PRO A 60 -5.57 0.14 15.77
N GLY A 61 -6.37 0.47 14.74
CA GLY A 61 -6.14 1.63 13.87
C GLY A 61 -5.06 1.47 12.81
N CYS A 62 -4.38 0.31 12.70
CA CYS A 62 -3.41 0.11 11.62
C CYS A 62 -3.21 -1.33 11.13
N LEU A 63 -2.79 -1.42 9.88
CA LEU A 63 -2.27 -2.64 9.25
C LEU A 63 -0.78 -2.43 8.93
N ILE A 64 0.07 -3.37 9.34
CA ILE A 64 1.52 -3.27 9.21
C ILE A 64 2.00 -4.37 8.27
N LEU A 65 2.60 -3.99 7.13
CA LEU A 65 3.00 -4.92 6.09
C LEU A 65 4.50 -5.22 6.16
N ASN A 66 4.89 -6.50 6.13
CA ASN A 66 6.27 -6.91 5.87
C ASN A 66 6.61 -6.77 4.37
N LEU A 67 6.60 -5.52 3.88
CA LEU A 67 6.82 -5.20 2.47
C LEU A 67 8.13 -4.42 2.28
N VAL A 68 9.00 -4.93 1.42
CA VAL A 68 10.31 -4.33 1.09
C VAL A 68 10.29 -3.72 -0.31
N ASP A 69 11.05 -2.64 -0.52
CA ASP A 69 11.23 -2.00 -1.82
C ASP A 69 12.48 -2.54 -2.49
N VAL A 70 12.32 -3.54 -3.33
CA VAL A 70 13.45 -4.19 -4.02
C VAL A 70 13.06 -4.49 -5.47
N ASP A 71 14.06 -4.73 -6.31
CA ASP A 71 13.84 -4.95 -7.74
C ASP A 71 13.19 -6.30 -8.08
N LYS A 72 13.22 -7.25 -7.14
CA LYS A 72 12.73 -8.60 -7.39
C LYS A 72 11.27 -8.76 -6.95
N VAL A 73 10.38 -8.96 -7.93
CA VAL A 73 8.93 -9.15 -7.71
C VAL A 73 8.57 -10.31 -6.77
N SER A 74 9.43 -11.34 -6.67
CA SER A 74 9.19 -12.50 -5.79
C SER A 74 9.17 -12.15 -4.29
N PHE A 75 9.55 -10.93 -3.91
CA PHE A 75 9.43 -10.43 -2.53
C PHE A 75 8.06 -9.82 -2.23
N ILE A 76 7.17 -9.74 -3.21
CA ILE A 76 5.83 -9.15 -3.08
C ILE A 76 4.81 -10.28 -3.13
N ALA A 77 4.34 -10.68 -1.94
CA ALA A 77 3.33 -11.73 -1.80
C ALA A 77 1.93 -11.18 -2.14
N PRO A 78 1.14 -11.82 -3.01
CA PRO A 78 -0.21 -11.35 -3.31
C PRO A 78 -1.13 -11.18 -2.10
N GLU A 79 -0.94 -12.00 -1.08
CA GLU A 79 -1.63 -11.94 0.20
C GLU A 79 -1.42 -10.59 0.90
N ILE A 80 -0.22 -10.00 0.80
CA ILE A 80 0.10 -8.71 1.43
C ILE A 80 -0.63 -7.55 0.73
N ILE A 81 -0.72 -7.60 -0.60
CA ILE A 81 -1.40 -6.59 -1.40
C ILE A 81 -2.90 -6.70 -1.19
N ASN A 82 -3.46 -7.91 -1.27
CA ASN A 82 -4.88 -8.15 -1.06
C ASN A 82 -5.34 -7.73 0.35
N ALA A 83 -4.53 -7.99 1.38
CA ALA A 83 -4.82 -7.52 2.73
C ALA A 83 -4.85 -5.98 2.82
N ALA A 84 -3.91 -5.30 2.15
CA ALA A 84 -3.91 -3.84 2.11
C ALA A 84 -5.15 -3.28 1.40
N LEU A 85 -5.53 -3.83 0.24
CA LEU A 85 -6.74 -3.40 -0.48
C LEU A 85 -8.01 -3.61 0.33
N ASN A 86 -8.14 -4.78 0.99
CA ASN A 86 -9.27 -5.06 1.88
C ASN A 86 -9.30 -4.07 3.05
N ALA A 87 -8.16 -3.78 3.67
CA ALA A 87 -8.09 -2.83 4.77
C ALA A 87 -8.50 -1.41 4.35
N VAL A 88 -8.18 -0.98 3.12
CA VAL A 88 -8.72 0.28 2.58
C VAL A 88 -10.24 0.20 2.50
N ARG A 89 -10.78 -0.80 1.77
CA ARG A 89 -12.22 -0.97 1.55
C ARG A 89 -13.01 -1.00 2.86
N ASP A 90 -12.50 -1.71 3.85
CA ASP A 90 -13.19 -1.95 5.12
C ASP A 90 -13.19 -0.72 6.04
N ASN A 91 -12.29 0.26 5.83
CA ASN A 91 -12.14 1.44 6.70
C ASN A 91 -12.49 2.79 6.03
N ILE A 92 -12.42 2.90 4.70
CA ILE A 92 -12.56 4.17 3.96
C ILE A 92 -13.94 4.84 4.11
N GLY A 93 -14.97 4.07 4.48
CA GLY A 93 -16.31 4.58 4.74
C GLY A 93 -16.51 5.25 6.10
N SER A 94 -15.63 5.00 7.07
CA SER A 94 -15.75 5.50 8.45
C SER A 94 -14.51 6.25 8.95
N SER A 95 -13.39 6.14 8.25
CA SER A 95 -12.11 6.74 8.61
C SER A 95 -11.39 7.29 7.37
N ARG A 96 -10.52 8.27 7.58
CA ARG A 96 -9.49 8.60 6.59
C ARG A 96 -8.43 7.50 6.60
N VAL A 97 -8.10 6.96 5.44
CA VAL A 97 -7.12 5.88 5.29
C VAL A 97 -5.84 6.48 4.75
N LEU A 98 -4.72 6.35 5.47
CA LEU A 98 -3.39 6.67 4.95
C LEU A 98 -2.67 5.38 4.56
N ILE A 99 -2.29 5.24 3.30
CA ILE A 99 -1.28 4.26 2.87
C ILE A 99 0.04 5.00 2.76
N HIS A 100 1.03 4.58 3.55
CA HIS A 100 2.35 5.16 3.45
C HIS A 100 3.44 4.08 3.40
N CYS A 101 4.56 4.42 2.79
CA CYS A 101 5.81 3.67 2.94
C CYS A 101 6.89 4.64 3.45
N ASN A 102 8.18 4.29 3.30
CA ASN A 102 9.24 5.17 3.81
C ASN A 102 9.29 6.49 3.04
N GLN A 103 9.38 6.43 1.70
CA GLN A 103 9.51 7.60 0.83
C GLN A 103 8.19 8.05 0.20
N GLY A 104 7.15 7.21 0.25
CA GLY A 104 5.87 7.50 -0.41
C GLY A 104 5.92 7.46 -1.93
N MET A 105 6.90 6.80 -2.54
CA MET A 105 7.09 6.82 -4.01
C MET A 105 6.78 5.50 -4.72
N SER A 106 6.87 4.37 -4.00
CA SER A 106 6.80 3.03 -4.60
C SER A 106 5.69 2.18 -4.02
N ARG A 107 5.94 1.52 -2.87
CA ARG A 107 4.99 0.57 -2.25
C ARG A 107 3.60 1.16 -1.98
N SER A 108 3.53 2.30 -1.28
CA SER A 108 2.24 2.92 -0.95
C SER A 108 1.45 3.39 -2.17
N PRO A 109 2.00 4.18 -3.12
CA PRO A 109 1.26 4.57 -4.31
C PRO A 109 0.93 3.39 -5.24
N ALA A 110 1.75 2.34 -5.31
CA ALA A 110 1.39 1.15 -6.08
C ALA A 110 0.16 0.42 -5.50
N ILE A 111 0.06 0.29 -4.17
CA ILE A 111 -1.14 -0.28 -3.53
C ILE A 111 -2.36 0.61 -3.81
N ALA A 112 -2.22 1.93 -3.73
CA ALA A 112 -3.30 2.86 -4.02
C ALA A 112 -3.77 2.76 -5.48
N LEU A 113 -2.85 2.71 -6.45
CA LEU A 113 -3.15 2.48 -7.85
C LEU A 113 -4.01 1.22 -8.05
N LEU A 114 -3.60 0.09 -7.45
CA LEU A 114 -4.35 -1.16 -7.53
C LEU A 114 -5.72 -1.07 -6.84
N TYR A 115 -5.84 -0.30 -5.76
CA TYR A 115 -7.12 -0.04 -5.11
C TYR A 115 -8.06 0.72 -6.04
N LEU A 116 -7.59 1.83 -6.63
CA LEU A 116 -8.41 2.64 -7.54
C LEU A 116 -8.84 1.83 -8.76
N LEU A 117 -7.93 1.05 -9.34
CA LEU A 117 -8.23 0.19 -10.47
C LEU A 117 -9.32 -0.84 -10.16
N LYS A 118 -9.27 -1.44 -8.96
CA LYS A 118 -10.15 -2.55 -8.58
C LYS A 118 -11.50 -2.12 -8.04
N HIS A 119 -11.55 -1.00 -7.32
CA HIS A 119 -12.70 -0.64 -6.49
C HIS A 119 -13.38 0.66 -6.92
N THR A 120 -12.86 1.36 -7.92
CA THR A 120 -13.38 2.66 -8.35
C THR A 120 -13.35 2.82 -9.87
N ASP A 121 -13.99 3.85 -10.38
CA ASP A 121 -13.88 4.34 -11.75
C ASP A 121 -12.97 5.58 -11.87
N ALA A 122 -12.27 5.96 -10.79
CA ALA A 122 -11.55 7.23 -10.65
C ALA A 122 -10.44 7.46 -11.68
N LEU A 123 -9.83 6.38 -12.20
CA LEU A 123 -8.80 6.48 -13.23
C LEU A 123 -9.39 6.75 -14.62
N GLY A 124 -10.68 6.47 -14.85
CA GLY A 124 -11.37 6.65 -16.13
C GLY A 124 -10.90 5.75 -17.27
N VAL A 125 -9.84 4.96 -17.07
CA VAL A 125 -9.22 4.08 -18.07
C VAL A 125 -8.77 2.78 -17.41
N LYS A 126 -8.76 1.69 -18.18
CA LYS A 126 -8.39 0.34 -17.72
C LYS A 126 -7.11 -0.20 -18.38
N GLU A 127 -6.67 0.41 -19.48
CA GLU A 127 -5.41 0.03 -20.13
C GLU A 127 -4.24 0.42 -19.22
N HIS A 128 -3.30 -0.50 -19.03
CA HIS A 128 -2.22 -0.38 -18.05
C HIS A 128 -1.43 0.92 -18.17
N ILE A 129 -0.90 1.24 -19.35
CA ILE A 129 -0.06 2.42 -19.54
C ILE A 129 -0.85 3.71 -19.31
N GLN A 130 -2.08 3.78 -19.84
CA GLN A 130 -2.96 4.93 -19.65
C GLN A 130 -3.37 5.12 -18.19
N ALA A 131 -3.71 4.04 -17.48
CA ALA A 131 -4.08 4.08 -16.07
C ALA A 131 -2.91 4.50 -15.17
N VAL A 132 -1.70 3.98 -15.44
CA VAL A 132 -0.48 4.41 -14.74
C VAL A 132 -0.23 5.91 -14.97
N ARG A 133 -0.38 6.41 -16.21
CA ARG A 133 -0.24 7.84 -16.51
C ARG A 133 -1.31 8.69 -15.81
N ALA A 134 -2.56 8.26 -15.84
CA ALA A 134 -3.66 8.95 -15.14
C ALA A 134 -3.36 9.04 -13.63
N PHE A 135 -2.89 7.94 -13.05
CA PHE A 135 -2.48 7.91 -11.65
C PHE A 135 -1.25 8.79 -11.36
N GLN A 136 -0.28 8.89 -12.27
CA GLN A 136 0.86 9.80 -12.12
C GLN A 136 0.44 11.28 -12.15
N THR A 137 -0.61 11.64 -12.90
CA THR A 137 -1.17 12.99 -12.84
C THR A 137 -1.76 13.29 -11.46
N LEU A 138 -2.41 12.30 -10.85
CA LEU A 138 -3.01 12.39 -9.52
C LEU A 138 -1.96 12.35 -8.39
N TYR A 139 -0.92 11.52 -8.54
CA TYR A 139 0.17 11.33 -7.59
C TYR A 139 1.53 11.40 -8.30
N PRO A 140 2.07 12.62 -8.55
CA PRO A 140 3.27 12.83 -9.37
C PRO A 140 4.54 12.14 -8.87
N SER A 141 4.62 11.87 -7.56
CA SER A 141 5.77 11.20 -6.96
C SER A 141 5.76 9.67 -7.17
N TYR A 142 4.79 9.12 -7.91
CA TYR A 142 4.76 7.68 -8.22
C TYR A 142 5.92 7.28 -9.13
N ALA A 143 6.92 6.66 -8.51
CA ALA A 143 8.14 6.16 -9.12
C ALA A 143 8.51 4.83 -8.44
N PRO A 144 7.81 3.73 -8.78
CA PRO A 144 8.00 2.45 -8.11
C PRO A 144 9.37 1.83 -8.41
N ALA A 145 9.94 1.15 -7.41
CA ALA A 145 11.05 0.24 -7.65
C ALA A 145 10.61 -0.89 -8.60
N LYS A 146 11.57 -1.53 -9.27
CA LYS A 146 11.27 -2.49 -10.33
C LYS A 146 10.34 -3.62 -9.86
N GLY A 147 10.51 -4.13 -8.64
CA GLY A 147 9.67 -5.21 -8.12
C GLY A 147 8.20 -4.81 -7.99
N MET A 148 7.91 -3.61 -7.48
CA MET A 148 6.53 -3.11 -7.37
C MET A 148 5.94 -2.83 -8.75
N ALA A 149 6.71 -2.25 -9.67
CA ALA A 149 6.28 -2.02 -11.05
C ALA A 149 5.93 -3.34 -11.76
N ASP A 150 6.82 -4.33 -11.67
CA ASP A 150 6.62 -5.67 -12.20
C ASP A 150 5.39 -6.34 -11.57
N TYR A 151 5.19 -6.19 -10.25
CA TYR A 151 4.03 -6.75 -9.58
C TYR A 151 2.73 -6.20 -10.15
N VAL A 152 2.62 -4.88 -10.27
CA VAL A 152 1.44 -4.20 -10.82
C VAL A 152 1.17 -4.69 -12.24
N MET A 153 2.20 -4.71 -13.09
CA MET A 153 2.09 -5.13 -14.49
C MET A 153 1.68 -6.61 -14.61
N LEU A 154 2.36 -7.52 -13.92
CA LEU A 154 2.12 -8.97 -14.02
C LEU A 154 0.77 -9.41 -13.46
N ASN A 155 0.17 -8.61 -12.58
CA ASN A 155 -1.10 -8.92 -11.94
C ASN A 155 -2.24 -8.01 -12.40
N TRP A 156 -2.03 -7.17 -13.41
CA TRP A 156 -2.96 -6.11 -13.82
C TRP A 156 -4.41 -6.61 -13.96
N ASP A 157 -4.60 -7.68 -14.73
CA ASP A 157 -5.93 -8.25 -15.01
C ASP A 157 -6.64 -8.76 -13.74
N LYS A 158 -5.90 -9.16 -12.70
CA LYS A 158 -6.48 -9.60 -11.42
C LYS A 158 -7.13 -8.47 -10.62
N TYR A 159 -6.76 -7.23 -10.95
CA TYR A 159 -7.23 -6.03 -10.28
C TYR A 159 -8.20 -5.23 -11.15
N LEU A 160 -8.53 -5.69 -12.35
CA LEU A 160 -9.66 -5.14 -13.08
C LEU A 160 -10.97 -5.51 -12.38
N PRO A 161 -11.99 -4.62 -12.38
CA PRO A 161 -13.32 -4.97 -11.90
C PRO A 161 -13.85 -6.18 -12.68
N ALA A 162 -14.53 -7.10 -12.00
CA ALA A 162 -15.28 -8.16 -12.69
C ALA A 162 -16.30 -7.49 -13.63
N GLY A 163 -16.33 -7.94 -14.89
CA GLY A 163 -17.28 -7.49 -15.90
C GLY A 163 -18.70 -7.92 -15.60
#